data_AF-X1VAH3-F1
#
_entry.id   AF-X1VAH3-F1
#
_cell.length_a   1.000
_cell.length_b   1.000
_cell.length_c   1.000
_cell.angle_alpha   90.00
_cell.angle_beta   90.00
_cell.angle_gamma   90.00
#
_symmetry.space_group_name_H-M   'P 1'
#
loop_
_entity.id
_entity.type
_entity.pdbx_description
1 polymer ?
#
loop_
_entity_poly.entity_id
_entity_poly.type
_entity_poly.pdbx_seq_one_letter_code
_entity_poly.pdbx_strand_id
1 'polypeptide(L)'
;GSYVLVHFEDDVLEKLAIGDSFHVKANGIGLKIEGFEDVFTHGVTAELLEQIVTQKGDKLEVPVVKEIPAEIVGQGAGRSSLSGNWHIQTSYPPDIEEYGLDELRFGDLVLLKDTQTDYGMGYYRGGATLGVVCSGPSDISGLGVGVTPILSTRFGKITIRIDATANIGKYLGIKFEKTVPESESAVLKTNKDTLIETAVQAVVQPAGSGGYRVTYDGRSSVRIGMASINYTVSLGDSASGWANADHVEPDVTVQGR
;
A
#
# COMPACT_ATOMS: atom_id res chain seq x y z
N GLY A 1 4.16 -9.40 -2.29
CA GLY A 1 4.66 -9.78 -0.95
C GLY A 1 3.48 -9.99 -0.02
N SER A 2 3.70 -10.63 1.12
CA SER A 2 2.69 -10.75 2.19
C SER A 2 2.99 -9.68 3.22
N TYR A 3 2.35 -8.52 3.09
CA TYR A 3 2.57 -7.36 3.96
C TYR A 3 1.31 -7.06 4.77
N VAL A 4 1.51 -6.49 5.97
CA VAL A 4 0.46 -5.93 6.80
C VAL A 4 0.69 -4.42 6.85
N LEU A 5 -0.36 -3.65 6.62
CA LEU A 5 -0.33 -2.19 6.71
C LEU A 5 -0.70 -1.79 8.14
N VAL A 6 0.07 -0.89 8.72
CA VAL A 6 -0.13 -0.41 10.09
C VAL A 6 -0.14 1.11 10.06
N HIS A 7 -1.15 1.70 10.71
CA HIS A 7 -1.22 3.14 10.91
C HIS A 7 -0.57 3.50 12.25
N PHE A 8 0.22 4.57 12.23
CA PHE A 8 0.74 5.25 13.40
C PHE A 8 0.47 6.75 13.23
N GLU A 9 0.38 7.49 14.34
CA GLU A 9 0.37 8.95 14.31
C GLU A 9 1.72 9.48 13.78
N ASP A 10 1.71 10.68 13.22
CA ASP A 10 2.87 11.28 12.52
C ASP A 10 4.12 11.36 13.40
N ASP A 11 3.95 11.69 14.69
CA ASP A 11 5.06 11.80 15.63
C ASP A 11 5.75 10.45 15.92
N VAL A 12 5.06 9.33 15.69
CA VAL A 12 5.63 7.98 15.74
C VAL A 12 6.26 7.64 14.40
N LEU A 13 5.61 7.94 13.28
CA LEU A 13 6.13 7.68 11.93
C LEU A 13 7.51 8.31 11.72
N GLU A 14 7.72 9.55 12.17
CA GLU A 14 9.02 10.25 12.09
C GLU A 14 10.16 9.57 12.86
N LYS A 15 9.83 8.72 13.84
CA LYS A 15 10.80 8.02 14.70
C LYS A 15 11.05 6.58 14.27
N LEU A 16 10.21 6.00 13.41
CA LEU A 16 10.36 4.63 12.95
C LEU A 16 11.55 4.48 12.01
N ALA A 17 12.26 3.37 12.14
CA ALA A 17 13.33 2.96 11.26
C ALA A 17 13.03 1.61 10.59
N ILE A 18 13.56 1.43 9.38
CA ILE A 18 13.44 0.14 8.69
C ILE A 18 14.19 -0.94 9.48
N GLY A 19 13.49 -2.02 9.80
CA GLY A 19 13.98 -3.10 10.64
C GLY A 19 13.50 -3.01 12.09
N ASP A 20 12.81 -1.93 12.48
CA ASP A 20 12.16 -1.86 13.78
C ASP A 20 11.18 -3.02 13.99
N SER A 21 11.26 -3.61 15.17
CA SER A 21 10.39 -4.71 15.56
C SER A 21 9.19 -4.18 16.32
N PHE A 22 8.00 -4.63 15.95
CA PHE A 22 6.76 -4.32 16.65
C PHE A 22 6.02 -5.61 17.00
N HIS A 23 5.24 -5.57 18.08
CA HIS A 23 4.38 -6.66 18.49
C HIS A 23 2.94 -6.33 18.13
N VAL A 24 2.27 -7.24 17.40
CA VAL A 24 0.85 -7.11 17.07
C VAL A 24 0.06 -8.11 17.89
N LYS A 25 -0.91 -7.63 18.67
CA LYS A 25 -1.90 -8.48 19.33
C LYS A 25 -3.00 -8.84 18.33
N ALA A 26 -2.79 -9.90 17.56
CA ALA A 26 -3.75 -10.34 16.55
C ALA A 26 -5.01 -10.96 17.18
N ASN A 27 -6.18 -10.49 16.75
CA ASN A 27 -7.51 -10.98 17.13
C ASN A 27 -8.46 -10.84 15.93
N GLY A 28 -9.36 -11.80 15.70
CA GLY A 28 -10.40 -11.73 14.66
C GLY A 28 -10.64 -13.04 13.90
N ILE A 29 -9.62 -13.87 13.70
CA ILE A 29 -9.78 -15.15 13.01
C ILE A 29 -10.67 -16.09 13.81
N GLY A 30 -11.72 -16.62 13.17
CA GLY A 30 -12.70 -17.49 13.79
C GLY A 30 -13.88 -16.77 14.45
N LEU A 31 -13.96 -15.43 14.31
CA LEU A 31 -15.15 -14.67 14.63
C LEU A 31 -16.37 -15.25 13.90
N LYS A 32 -17.55 -15.14 14.51
CA LYS A 32 -18.82 -15.58 13.93
C LYS A 32 -19.89 -14.57 14.30
N ILE A 33 -20.87 -14.41 13.41
CA ILE A 33 -22.06 -13.61 13.67
C ILE A 33 -23.18 -14.60 13.95
N GLU A 34 -23.69 -14.63 15.18
CA GLU A 34 -24.75 -15.54 15.57
C GLU A 34 -26.02 -15.35 14.72
N GLY A 35 -26.58 -16.44 14.18
CA GLY A 35 -27.73 -16.39 13.26
C GLY A 35 -27.38 -16.05 11.81
N PHE A 36 -26.09 -15.89 11.49
CA PHE A 36 -25.55 -15.64 10.16
C PHE A 36 -24.38 -16.58 9.85
N GLU A 37 -24.55 -17.88 10.08
CA GLU A 37 -23.51 -18.90 9.90
C GLU A 37 -22.98 -19.00 8.46
N ASP A 38 -23.77 -18.51 7.51
CA ASP A 38 -23.49 -18.42 6.07
C ASP A 38 -22.72 -17.14 5.66
N VAL A 39 -22.40 -16.28 6.64
CA VAL A 39 -21.55 -15.10 6.46
C VAL A 39 -20.17 -15.40 7.04
N PHE A 40 -19.16 -15.41 6.18
CA PHE A 40 -17.79 -15.64 6.57
C PHE A 40 -17.14 -14.33 7.01
N THR A 41 -16.63 -14.29 8.24
CA THR A 41 -15.83 -13.16 8.75
C THR A 41 -14.35 -13.43 8.53
N HIS A 42 -13.63 -12.44 7.97
CA HIS A 42 -12.19 -12.52 7.73
C HIS A 42 -11.40 -12.05 8.96
N GLY A 43 -10.17 -11.57 8.77
CA GLY A 43 -9.30 -11.07 9.84
C GLY A 43 -9.72 -9.72 10.45
N VAL A 44 -11.02 -9.47 10.61
CA VAL A 44 -11.58 -8.26 11.23
C VAL A 44 -11.85 -8.49 12.72
N THR A 45 -11.66 -7.46 13.54
CA THR A 45 -11.97 -7.53 14.98
C THR A 45 -13.48 -7.39 15.23
N ALA A 46 -13.96 -7.92 16.35
CA ALA A 46 -15.37 -7.81 16.73
C ALA A 46 -15.77 -6.34 16.91
N GLU A 47 -14.92 -5.52 17.55
CA GLU A 47 -15.20 -4.12 17.85
C GLU A 47 -15.39 -3.29 16.58
N LEU A 48 -14.58 -3.52 15.55
CA LEU A 48 -14.74 -2.82 14.27
C LEU A 48 -15.98 -3.32 13.52
N LEU A 49 -16.22 -4.63 13.55
CA LEU A 49 -17.36 -5.24 12.88
C LEU A 49 -18.70 -4.73 13.44
N GLU A 50 -18.82 -4.65 14.76
CA GLU A 50 -20.01 -4.16 15.47
C GLU A 50 -20.36 -2.70 15.14
N GLN A 51 -19.37 -1.89 14.78
CA GLN A 51 -19.59 -0.50 14.35
C GLN A 51 -20.00 -0.37 12.88
N ILE A 52 -19.57 -1.31 12.03
CA ILE A 52 -19.83 -1.28 10.59
C ILE A 52 -21.18 -1.94 10.25
N VAL A 53 -21.51 -3.06 10.90
CA VAL A 53 -22.62 -3.92 10.50
C VAL A 53 -23.89 -3.61 11.28
N THR A 54 -25.01 -3.46 10.58
CA THR A 54 -26.33 -3.35 11.20
C THR A 54 -27.22 -4.51 10.77
N GLN A 55 -27.72 -5.30 11.72
CA GLN A 55 -28.70 -6.35 11.41
C GLN A 55 -30.06 -5.74 11.02
N LYS A 56 -30.62 -6.20 9.90
CA LYS A 56 -31.95 -5.86 9.39
C LYS A 56 -32.71 -7.15 9.07
N GLY A 57 -33.40 -7.70 10.08
CA GLY A 57 -34.08 -8.99 9.94
C GLY A 57 -33.09 -10.13 9.71
N ASP A 58 -33.21 -10.83 8.58
CA ASP A 58 -32.36 -11.95 8.19
C ASP A 58 -31.16 -11.54 7.30
N LYS A 59 -30.86 -10.23 7.25
CA LYS A 59 -29.77 -9.64 6.47
C LYS A 59 -28.89 -8.72 7.33
N LEU A 60 -27.66 -8.54 6.86
CA LEU A 60 -26.67 -7.61 7.39
C LEU A 60 -26.53 -6.43 6.44
N GLU A 61 -26.92 -5.23 6.88
CA GLU A 61 -26.69 -3.99 6.16
C GLU A 61 -25.29 -3.44 6.48
N VAL A 62 -24.52 -3.11 5.45
CA VAL A 62 -23.16 -2.57 5.56
C VAL A 62 -23.01 -1.26 4.78
N PRO A 63 -22.34 -0.24 5.33
CA PRO A 63 -22.05 0.99 4.62
C PRO A 63 -20.91 0.78 3.63
N VAL A 64 -21.08 1.27 2.40
CA VAL A 64 -20.03 1.27 1.38
C VAL A 64 -20.02 2.58 0.61
N VAL A 65 -18.86 3.00 0.15
CA VAL A 65 -18.76 4.14 -0.78
C VAL A 65 -19.24 3.73 -2.18
N LYS A 66 -18.96 2.49 -2.58
CA LYS A 66 -19.22 1.97 -3.94
C LYS A 66 -19.52 0.47 -3.92
N GLU A 67 -20.38 0.04 -4.85
CA GLU A 67 -20.55 -1.37 -5.23
C GLU A 67 -19.85 -1.59 -6.57
N ILE A 68 -18.99 -2.60 -6.62
CA ILE A 68 -18.08 -2.88 -7.74
C ILE A 68 -18.50 -4.18 -8.41
N PRO A 69 -18.79 -4.17 -9.72
CA PRO A 69 -19.19 -5.37 -10.45
C PRO A 69 -18.00 -6.32 -10.66
N ALA A 70 -18.26 -7.62 -10.74
CA ALA A 70 -17.20 -8.64 -10.82
C ALA A 70 -16.34 -8.54 -12.09
N GLU A 71 -16.90 -7.97 -13.16
CA GLU A 71 -16.27 -7.79 -14.46
C GLU A 71 -14.98 -6.98 -14.37
N ILE A 72 -14.90 -6.05 -13.42
CA ILE A 72 -13.74 -5.19 -13.19
C ILE A 72 -12.92 -5.64 -11.97
N VAL A 73 -13.22 -6.79 -11.37
CA VAL A 73 -12.41 -7.40 -10.31
C VAL A 73 -11.37 -8.33 -10.95
N GLY A 74 -10.09 -7.99 -10.79
CA GLY A 74 -8.95 -8.67 -11.39
C GLY A 74 -8.23 -9.63 -10.44
N GLN A 75 -6.95 -9.35 -10.15
CA GLN A 75 -6.09 -10.20 -9.34
C GLN A 75 -6.72 -10.52 -7.98
N GLY A 76 -6.61 -11.80 -7.60
CA GLY A 76 -7.14 -12.36 -6.35
C GLY A 76 -7.70 -13.76 -6.57
N ALA A 77 -8.35 -14.00 -7.71
CA ALA A 77 -8.97 -15.28 -8.02
C ALA A 77 -7.97 -16.45 -8.02
N GLY A 78 -8.42 -17.61 -7.52
CA GLY A 78 -7.61 -18.83 -7.42
C GLY A 78 -6.73 -18.90 -6.17
N ARG A 79 -6.78 -17.90 -5.29
CA ARG A 79 -6.06 -17.87 -4.00
C ARG A 79 -6.98 -18.31 -2.85
N SER A 80 -6.38 -18.56 -1.68
CA SER A 80 -7.08 -18.78 -0.40
C SER A 80 -7.60 -17.48 0.20
N SER A 81 -8.69 -17.53 0.96
CA SER A 81 -9.41 -16.35 1.43
C SER A 81 -8.79 -15.55 2.58
N LEU A 82 -8.09 -16.19 3.51
CA LEU A 82 -7.61 -15.54 4.74
C LEU A 82 -6.35 -14.68 4.57
N SER A 83 -5.79 -14.64 3.36
CA SER A 83 -4.58 -13.87 3.06
C SER A 83 -4.62 -13.29 1.67
N GLY A 84 -4.17 -12.05 1.53
CA GLY A 84 -4.18 -11.34 0.25
C GLY A 84 -5.41 -10.44 0.11
N ASN A 85 -5.60 -9.94 -1.10
CA ASN A 85 -6.60 -8.95 -1.44
C ASN A 85 -7.11 -9.19 -2.87
N TRP A 86 -8.24 -8.57 -3.17
CA TRP A 86 -8.73 -8.39 -4.52
C TRP A 86 -8.16 -7.14 -5.14
N HIS A 87 -8.13 -7.05 -6.46
CA HIS A 87 -7.83 -5.82 -7.17
C HIS A 87 -9.04 -5.38 -7.99
N ILE A 88 -9.47 -4.14 -7.82
CA ILE A 88 -10.39 -3.47 -8.76
C ILE A 88 -9.51 -2.92 -9.88
N GLN A 89 -9.74 -3.35 -11.12
CA GLN A 89 -8.86 -3.04 -12.24
C GLN A 89 -8.93 -1.55 -12.61
N THR A 90 -7.76 -0.96 -12.86
CA THR A 90 -7.62 0.47 -13.22
C THR A 90 -6.95 0.68 -14.58
N SER A 91 -6.92 -0.35 -15.43
CA SER A 91 -6.25 -0.27 -16.75
C SER A 91 -7.16 0.20 -17.89
N TYR A 92 -8.45 0.41 -17.63
CA TYR A 92 -9.42 0.88 -18.63
C TYR A 92 -10.07 2.19 -18.14
N PRO A 93 -9.66 3.36 -18.66
CA PRO A 93 -10.13 4.66 -18.18
C PRO A 93 -11.66 4.85 -18.15
N PRO A 94 -12.45 4.31 -19.10
CA PRO A 94 -13.90 4.43 -19.01
C PRO A 94 -14.50 3.76 -17.76
N ASP A 95 -13.94 2.64 -17.28
CA ASP A 95 -14.39 2.03 -16.01
C ASP A 95 -13.99 2.90 -14.81
N ILE A 96 -12.83 3.56 -14.87
CA ILE A 96 -12.41 4.50 -13.82
C ILE A 96 -13.44 5.62 -13.68
N GLU A 97 -13.87 6.21 -14.80
CA GLU A 97 -14.87 7.29 -14.82
C GLU A 97 -16.28 6.77 -14.45
N GLU A 98 -16.72 5.66 -15.03
CA GLU A 98 -18.05 5.07 -14.79
C GLU A 98 -18.29 4.71 -13.32
N TYR A 99 -17.28 4.12 -12.68
CA TYR A 99 -17.36 3.69 -11.28
C TYR A 99 -16.75 4.71 -10.32
N GLY A 100 -16.14 5.80 -10.81
CA GLY A 100 -15.43 6.82 -10.02
C GLY A 100 -14.32 6.21 -9.17
N LEU A 101 -13.47 5.36 -9.75
CA LEU A 101 -12.44 4.61 -9.02
C LEU A 101 -11.30 5.51 -8.51
N ASP A 102 -11.11 6.67 -9.14
CA ASP A 102 -10.18 7.73 -8.76
C ASP A 102 -10.60 8.51 -7.50
N GLU A 103 -11.87 8.39 -7.09
CA GLU A 103 -12.39 8.96 -5.84
C GLU A 103 -12.12 8.08 -4.61
N LEU A 104 -11.71 6.83 -4.82
CA LEU A 104 -11.49 5.87 -3.73
C LEU A 104 -10.33 6.31 -2.83
N ARG A 105 -10.53 6.21 -1.52
CA ARG A 105 -9.52 6.51 -0.50
C ARG A 105 -9.06 5.25 0.19
N PHE A 106 -7.83 5.27 0.70
CA PHE A 106 -7.37 4.24 1.63
C PHE A 106 -8.32 4.13 2.83
N GLY A 107 -8.70 2.91 3.16
CA GLY A 107 -9.65 2.62 4.23
C GLY A 107 -11.13 2.67 3.82
N ASP A 108 -11.48 3.06 2.60
CA ASP A 108 -12.87 3.06 2.15
C ASP A 108 -13.43 1.64 2.12
N LEU A 109 -14.70 1.50 2.51
CA LEU A 109 -15.47 0.27 2.45
C LEU A 109 -16.14 0.14 1.09
N VAL A 110 -15.89 -0.97 0.39
CA VAL A 110 -16.49 -1.27 -0.92
C VAL A 110 -17.11 -2.66 -0.90
N LEU A 111 -18.20 -2.85 -1.66
CA LEU A 111 -18.77 -4.16 -1.91
C LEU A 111 -18.30 -4.67 -3.28
N LEU A 112 -17.67 -5.84 -3.33
CA LEU A 112 -17.41 -6.58 -4.56
C LEU A 112 -18.60 -7.50 -4.82
N LYS A 113 -19.40 -7.16 -5.83
CA LYS A 113 -20.56 -7.93 -6.26
C LYS A 113 -20.11 -9.17 -7.03
N ASP A 114 -20.91 -10.22 -6.94
CA ASP A 114 -20.69 -11.51 -7.58
C ASP A 114 -19.28 -12.09 -7.34
N THR A 115 -18.72 -11.78 -6.17
CA THR A 115 -17.36 -12.15 -5.77
C THR A 115 -17.42 -12.89 -4.43
N GLN A 116 -17.00 -14.16 -4.43
CA GLN A 116 -16.87 -14.96 -3.20
C GLN A 116 -15.46 -14.88 -2.65
N THR A 117 -15.37 -14.84 -1.32
CA THR A 117 -14.10 -14.95 -0.61
C THR A 117 -14.23 -15.87 0.61
N ASP A 118 -15.22 -16.77 0.71
CA ASP A 118 -15.44 -17.53 1.96
C ASP A 118 -14.26 -18.48 2.29
N TYR A 119 -13.74 -19.18 1.28
CA TYR A 119 -12.65 -20.16 1.43
C TYR A 119 -11.61 -20.01 0.31
N GLY A 120 -12.11 -20.02 -0.93
CA GLY A 120 -11.37 -19.65 -2.12
C GLY A 120 -11.86 -18.31 -2.65
N MET A 121 -10.97 -17.61 -3.33
CA MET A 121 -11.25 -16.34 -3.98
C MET A 121 -11.70 -16.62 -5.43
N GLY A 122 -12.88 -16.14 -5.82
CA GLY A 122 -13.35 -16.29 -7.20
C GLY A 122 -14.64 -15.54 -7.52
N TYR A 123 -15.00 -15.53 -8.80
CA TYR A 123 -16.34 -15.18 -9.23
C TYR A 123 -17.36 -16.17 -8.67
N TYR A 124 -18.49 -15.65 -8.19
CA TYR A 124 -19.65 -16.44 -7.79
C TYR A 124 -20.90 -15.58 -7.90
N ARG A 125 -21.80 -15.93 -8.81
CA ARG A 125 -23.06 -15.21 -8.99
C ARG A 125 -23.90 -15.25 -7.71
N GLY A 126 -24.33 -14.09 -7.22
CA GLY A 126 -25.02 -13.91 -5.94
C GLY A 126 -24.07 -13.85 -4.73
N GLY A 127 -22.77 -14.01 -4.95
CA GLY A 127 -21.74 -13.79 -3.96
C GLY A 127 -21.52 -12.31 -3.70
N ALA A 128 -21.11 -11.97 -2.49
CA ALA A 128 -20.74 -10.61 -2.13
C ALA A 128 -19.55 -10.65 -1.17
N THR A 129 -18.57 -9.78 -1.41
CA THR A 129 -17.43 -9.57 -0.52
C THR A 129 -17.37 -8.10 -0.14
N LEU A 130 -17.57 -7.79 1.14
CA LEU A 130 -17.25 -6.47 1.69
C LEU A 130 -15.75 -6.42 1.98
N GLY A 131 -15.08 -5.35 1.56
CA GLY A 131 -13.66 -5.17 1.83
C GLY A 131 -13.26 -3.72 2.04
N VAL A 132 -12.01 -3.56 2.47
CA VAL A 132 -11.36 -2.28 2.78
C VAL A 132 -10.31 -1.99 1.71
N VAL A 133 -10.36 -0.79 1.13
CA VAL A 133 -9.33 -0.32 0.19
C VAL A 133 -7.97 -0.23 0.90
N CYS A 134 -6.97 -0.96 0.43
CA CYS A 134 -5.66 -1.12 1.07
C CYS A 134 -4.46 -0.76 0.17
N SER A 135 -4.62 -0.62 -1.14
CA SER A 135 -3.54 -0.18 -2.03
C SER A 135 -4.07 0.71 -3.15
N GLY A 136 -3.21 1.58 -3.68
CA GLY A 136 -3.54 2.50 -4.78
C GLY A 136 -3.71 1.79 -6.13
N PRO A 137 -4.01 2.57 -7.19
CA PRO A 137 -4.18 2.06 -8.55
C PRO A 137 -2.88 1.47 -9.12
N SER A 138 -3.02 0.72 -10.22
CA SER A 138 -1.90 0.10 -10.94
C SER A 138 -2.16 0.09 -12.44
N ASP A 139 -1.12 0.39 -13.23
CA ASP A 139 -1.18 0.34 -14.70
C ASP A 139 -0.94 -1.08 -15.26
N ILE A 140 -0.52 -2.03 -14.42
CA ILE A 140 -0.34 -3.43 -14.81
C ILE A 140 -1.72 -4.09 -15.03
N SER A 141 -1.95 -4.66 -16.22
CA SER A 141 -3.20 -5.33 -16.56
C SER A 141 -3.56 -6.43 -15.56
N GLY A 142 -4.84 -6.49 -15.17
CA GLY A 142 -5.32 -7.40 -14.13
C GLY A 142 -5.08 -6.91 -12.69
N LEU A 143 -4.31 -5.83 -12.49
CA LEU A 143 -4.12 -5.18 -11.19
C LEU A 143 -4.90 -3.86 -11.11
N GLY A 144 -4.87 -3.27 -9.93
CA GLY A 144 -5.45 -1.96 -9.63
C GLY A 144 -5.61 -1.76 -8.12
N VAL A 145 -6.66 -1.05 -7.71
CA VAL A 145 -6.92 -0.71 -6.31
C VAL A 145 -7.14 -1.98 -5.49
N GLY A 146 -6.32 -2.18 -4.46
CA GLY A 146 -6.36 -3.37 -3.61
C GLY A 146 -7.49 -3.30 -2.58
N VAL A 147 -8.21 -4.40 -2.38
CA VAL A 147 -9.35 -4.52 -1.46
C VAL A 147 -9.16 -5.74 -0.56
N THR A 148 -8.94 -5.52 0.73
CA THR A 148 -8.81 -6.58 1.74
C THR A 148 -10.20 -7.01 2.21
N PRO A 149 -10.60 -8.29 2.05
CA PRO A 149 -11.89 -8.79 2.51
C PRO A 149 -12.07 -8.70 4.03
N ILE A 150 -13.26 -8.30 4.49
CA ILE A 150 -13.65 -8.32 5.90
C ILE A 150 -14.90 -9.17 6.17
N LEU A 151 -15.84 -9.22 5.21
CA LEU A 151 -16.98 -10.13 5.22
C LEU A 151 -17.23 -10.69 3.83
N SER A 152 -17.70 -11.93 3.74
CA SER A 152 -18.24 -12.46 2.49
C SER A 152 -19.40 -13.41 2.70
N THR A 153 -20.23 -13.57 1.68
CA THR A 153 -21.30 -14.57 1.66
C THR A 153 -21.61 -14.99 0.23
N ARG A 154 -22.17 -16.18 0.05
CA ARG A 154 -22.71 -16.69 -1.22
C ARG A 154 -24.24 -16.67 -1.29
N PHE A 155 -24.91 -16.26 -0.21
CA PHE A 155 -26.33 -16.52 0.00
C PHE A 155 -27.17 -15.25 0.13
N GLY A 156 -26.69 -14.12 -0.42
CA GLY A 156 -27.45 -12.86 -0.44
C GLY A 156 -27.79 -12.28 0.94
N LYS A 157 -26.96 -12.61 1.95
CA LYS A 157 -27.14 -12.18 3.34
C LYS A 157 -26.62 -10.77 3.64
N ILE A 158 -25.86 -10.19 2.73
CA ILE A 158 -25.33 -8.82 2.84
C ILE A 158 -26.16 -7.91 1.93
N THR A 159 -26.57 -6.76 2.48
CA THR A 159 -27.16 -5.63 1.74
C THR A 159 -26.33 -4.38 1.98
N ILE A 160 -26.35 -3.45 1.03
CA ILE A 160 -25.54 -2.24 1.12
C ILE A 160 -26.37 -1.01 1.49
N ARG A 161 -25.72 -0.05 2.15
CA ARG A 161 -26.13 1.33 2.25
C ARG A 161 -25.03 2.20 1.64
N ILE A 162 -25.35 2.99 0.61
CA ILE A 162 -24.37 3.92 0.05
C ILE A 162 -24.12 5.07 1.03
N ASP A 163 -22.87 5.27 1.40
CA ASP A 163 -22.41 6.31 2.33
C ASP A 163 -21.01 6.77 1.91
N ALA A 164 -20.89 8.00 1.39
CA ALA A 164 -19.62 8.59 0.96
C ALA A 164 -18.58 8.74 2.09
N THR A 165 -19.00 8.58 3.35
CA THR A 165 -18.13 8.62 4.53
C THR A 165 -17.76 7.24 5.06
N ALA A 166 -18.12 6.16 4.35
CA ALA A 166 -17.84 4.78 4.75
C ALA A 166 -16.34 4.44 4.65
N ASN A 167 -15.57 4.86 5.65
CA ASN A 167 -14.13 4.64 5.75
C ASN A 167 -13.76 4.11 7.15
N ILE A 168 -12.88 3.12 7.24
CA ILE A 168 -12.52 2.50 8.53
C ILE A 168 -11.86 3.46 9.51
N GLY A 169 -11.17 4.50 9.04
CA GLY A 169 -10.55 5.49 9.92
C GLY A 169 -11.57 6.22 10.81
N LYS A 170 -12.80 6.41 10.33
CA LYS A 170 -13.91 6.97 11.11
C LYS A 170 -14.24 6.12 12.34
N TYR A 171 -14.27 4.79 12.17
CA TYR A 171 -14.61 3.83 13.23
C TYR A 171 -13.42 3.61 14.20
N LEU A 172 -12.20 3.71 13.67
CA LEU A 172 -10.97 3.62 14.44
C LEU A 172 -10.61 4.92 15.18
N GLY A 173 -11.35 6.01 14.96
CA GLY A 173 -11.07 7.31 15.57
C GLY A 173 -9.83 8.02 15.04
N ILE A 174 -9.37 7.65 13.84
CA ILE A 174 -8.22 8.26 13.16
C ILE A 174 -8.63 9.64 12.66
N LYS A 175 -7.82 10.65 12.98
CA LYS A 175 -8.02 12.00 12.47
C LYS A 175 -7.52 12.08 11.04
N PHE A 176 -8.42 12.44 10.13
CA PHE A 176 -8.03 12.80 8.76
C PHE A 176 -7.56 14.26 8.76
N GLU A 177 -6.32 14.52 9.19
CA GLU A 177 -5.74 15.84 8.95
C GLU A 177 -5.42 15.97 7.46
N LYS A 178 -6.03 16.96 6.80
CA LYS A 178 -5.62 17.38 5.46
C LYS A 178 -4.30 18.13 5.60
N THR A 179 -3.18 17.43 5.55
CA THR A 179 -1.89 18.04 5.25
C THR A 179 -1.79 18.20 3.74
N VAL A 180 -2.47 19.22 3.21
CA VAL A 180 -1.98 19.88 2.00
C VAL A 180 -1.31 21.15 2.51
N PRO A 181 0.02 21.21 2.59
CA PRO A 181 0.68 22.49 2.76
C PRO A 181 0.40 23.27 1.47
N GLU A 182 -0.59 24.18 1.50
CA GLU A 182 -0.72 25.21 0.47
C GLU A 182 0.48 26.15 0.60
N SER A 183 1.60 25.74 0.01
CA SER A 183 2.72 26.61 -0.25
C SER A 183 2.50 27.14 -1.67
N GLU A 184 1.73 28.22 -1.80
CA GLU A 184 1.83 29.09 -2.97
C GLU A 184 3.24 29.70 -3.01
N SER A 185 4.18 28.98 -3.63
CA SER A 185 5.45 29.55 -4.07
C SER A 185 5.18 30.28 -5.38
N ALA A 186 5.50 31.57 -5.42
CA ALA A 186 5.34 32.42 -6.60
C ALA A 186 6.25 32.05 -7.79
N VAL A 187 7.00 30.94 -7.73
CA VAL A 187 8.16 30.71 -8.62
C VAL A 187 8.00 29.51 -9.58
N LEU A 188 7.24 28.47 -9.23
CA LEU A 188 6.90 27.37 -10.15
C LEU A 188 5.76 26.53 -9.56
N LYS A 189 4.71 26.26 -10.33
CA LYS A 189 3.66 25.31 -9.94
C LYS A 189 4.15 23.88 -10.20
N THR A 190 4.13 23.02 -9.18
CA THR A 190 4.50 21.60 -9.26
C THR A 190 3.46 20.74 -8.54
N ASN A 191 3.50 19.41 -8.73
CA ASN A 191 2.64 18.44 -8.05
C ASN A 191 3.25 17.95 -6.72
N LYS A 192 4.11 18.75 -6.06
CA LYS A 192 4.85 18.33 -4.86
C LYS A 192 3.93 17.82 -3.74
N ASP A 193 2.72 18.39 -3.64
CA ASP A 193 1.76 18.07 -2.59
C ASP A 193 1.01 16.75 -2.84
N THR A 194 1.24 16.10 -3.99
CA THR A 194 0.69 14.77 -4.32
C THR A 194 1.77 13.68 -4.41
N LEU A 195 3.03 14.00 -4.10
CA LEU A 195 4.11 13.01 -4.10
C LEU A 195 4.03 12.17 -2.81
N ILE A 196 4.24 10.86 -2.93
CA ILE A 196 4.40 9.98 -1.76
C ILE A 196 5.86 10.06 -1.32
N GLU A 197 6.09 10.54 -0.09
CA GLU A 197 7.37 10.36 0.60
C GLU A 197 7.37 9.00 1.31
N THR A 198 8.43 8.21 1.13
CA THR A 198 8.53 6.86 1.69
C THR A 198 9.92 6.60 2.24
N ALA A 199 10.00 5.87 3.35
CA ALA A 199 11.28 5.52 3.97
C ALA A 199 12.07 4.55 3.07
N VAL A 200 13.37 4.83 2.88
CA VAL A 200 14.30 3.98 2.13
C VAL A 200 15.44 3.52 3.04
N GLN A 201 15.79 2.23 2.99
CA GLN A 201 16.94 1.70 3.73
C GLN A 201 18.12 1.61 2.80
N ALA A 202 19.26 2.12 3.25
CA ALA A 202 20.51 1.96 2.57
C ALA A 202 21.63 1.68 3.58
N VAL A 203 22.70 1.05 3.11
CA VAL A 203 23.91 0.80 3.90
C VAL A 203 25.10 1.45 3.22
N VAL A 204 26.01 2.00 4.02
CA VAL A 204 27.31 2.48 3.51
C VAL A 204 28.05 1.29 2.90
N GLN A 205 28.48 1.44 1.66
CA GLN A 205 29.24 0.40 0.97
C GLN A 205 30.71 0.48 1.38
N PRO A 206 31.43 -0.66 1.50
CA PRO A 206 32.87 -0.62 1.65
C PRO A 206 33.51 0.07 0.45
N ALA A 207 34.73 0.62 0.64
CA ALA A 207 35.44 1.31 -0.44
C ALA A 207 35.57 0.41 -1.68
N GLY A 208 35.15 0.94 -2.81
CA GLY A 208 35.25 0.30 -4.11
C GLY A 208 36.71 0.29 -4.55
N SER A 209 37.42 -0.77 -4.18
CA SER A 209 38.77 -1.03 -4.68
C SER A 209 38.74 -2.30 -5.51
N GLY A 210 38.55 -2.15 -6.83
CA GLY A 210 39.02 -3.19 -7.74
C GLY A 210 40.55 -3.30 -7.63
N GLY A 211 41.10 -4.50 -7.83
CA GLY A 211 42.55 -4.65 -8.02
C GLY A 211 43.06 -3.83 -9.22
N TYR A 212 44.29 -4.09 -9.67
CA TYR A 212 44.86 -3.37 -10.82
C TYR A 212 43.90 -3.30 -12.01
N ARG A 213 43.65 -2.07 -12.49
CA ARG A 213 42.92 -1.80 -13.73
C ARG A 213 43.88 -1.25 -14.77
N VAL A 214 43.60 -1.55 -16.04
CA VAL A 214 44.35 -1.03 -17.18
C VAL A 214 43.71 0.28 -17.62
N THR A 215 44.50 1.35 -17.63
CA THR A 215 44.10 2.67 -18.11
C THR A 215 44.02 2.68 -19.64
N TYR A 216 43.34 3.68 -20.20
CA TYR A 216 43.14 3.78 -21.66
C TYR A 216 44.46 3.84 -22.46
N ASP A 217 45.56 4.28 -21.84
CA ASP A 217 46.91 4.36 -22.41
C ASP A 217 47.78 3.13 -22.07
N GLY A 218 47.16 2.03 -21.60
CA GLY A 218 47.83 0.75 -21.39
C GLY A 218 48.66 0.65 -20.11
N ARG A 219 48.49 1.57 -19.15
CA ARG A 219 49.19 1.54 -17.85
C ARG A 219 48.36 0.80 -16.81
N SER A 220 49.01 0.16 -15.84
CA SER A 220 48.31 -0.41 -14.69
C SER A 220 48.12 0.64 -13.60
N SER A 221 46.95 0.67 -12.97
CA SER A 221 46.63 1.60 -11.88
C SER A 221 45.75 0.93 -10.83
N VAL A 222 46.07 1.15 -9.55
CA VAL A 222 45.14 0.94 -8.43
C VAL A 222 44.64 2.33 -8.04
N ARG A 223 43.32 2.49 -7.94
CA ARG A 223 42.70 3.78 -7.67
C ARG A 223 41.59 3.63 -6.65
N ILE A 224 41.33 4.71 -5.93
CA ILE A 224 40.24 4.83 -4.96
C ILE A 224 39.30 5.95 -5.39
N GLY A 225 38.03 5.87 -5.03
CA GLY A 225 37.10 6.98 -5.23
C GLY A 225 35.64 6.60 -5.11
N MET A 226 35.25 5.42 -5.62
CA MET A 226 33.88 4.92 -5.50
C MET A 226 33.61 4.30 -4.14
N ALA A 227 32.37 4.43 -3.70
CA ALA A 227 31.82 3.89 -2.46
C ALA A 227 32.47 4.44 -1.17
N SER A 228 31.95 4.01 -0.01
CA SER A 228 32.44 4.38 1.33
C SER A 228 32.14 5.81 1.76
N ILE A 229 32.91 6.27 2.75
CA ILE A 229 32.88 7.62 3.33
C ILE A 229 34.15 8.32 2.86
N ASN A 230 34.02 9.29 1.97
CA ASN A 230 35.10 10.16 1.52
C ASN A 230 35.17 11.40 2.42
N TYR A 231 36.13 11.42 3.35
CA TYR A 231 36.26 12.50 4.35
C TYR A 231 36.85 13.82 3.83
N THR A 232 37.31 13.86 2.57
CA THR A 232 38.11 14.98 2.03
C THR A 232 37.55 15.56 0.73
N VAL A 233 36.42 15.04 0.26
CA VAL A 233 35.75 15.49 -0.97
C VAL A 233 34.27 15.63 -0.67
N SER A 234 33.71 16.81 -0.93
CA SER A 234 32.30 17.12 -0.67
C SER A 234 31.65 17.83 -1.86
N LEU A 235 30.33 17.99 -1.81
CA LEU A 235 29.59 18.76 -2.81
C LEU A 235 30.14 20.20 -2.92
N GLY A 236 30.58 20.57 -4.12
CA GLY A 236 31.15 21.88 -4.43
C GLY A 236 32.66 21.88 -4.66
N ASP A 237 33.37 20.81 -4.29
CA ASP A 237 34.80 20.66 -4.60
C ASP A 237 35.04 20.38 -6.10
N SER A 238 36.29 20.57 -6.54
CA SER A 238 36.69 20.19 -7.89
C SER A 238 36.49 18.67 -8.11
N ALA A 239 35.81 18.30 -9.21
CA ALA A 239 35.69 16.89 -9.63
C ALA A 239 37.02 16.28 -10.13
N SER A 240 38.12 17.06 -10.13
CA SER A 240 39.43 16.69 -10.68
C SER A 240 40.58 17.18 -9.80
N GLY A 241 41.77 16.62 -9.99
CA GLY A 241 42.97 16.97 -9.21
C GLY A 241 43.29 16.04 -8.03
N TRP A 242 42.49 14.98 -7.85
CA TRP A 242 42.70 13.96 -6.83
C TRP A 242 43.78 12.97 -7.25
N ALA A 243 44.83 12.82 -6.45
CA ALA A 243 45.95 11.95 -6.77
C ALA A 243 45.55 10.48 -6.79
N ASN A 244 45.83 9.78 -7.91
CA ASN A 244 45.57 8.34 -8.08
C ASN A 244 44.12 7.92 -7.76
N ALA A 245 43.14 8.76 -8.10
CA ALA A 245 41.73 8.52 -7.86
C ALA A 245 40.95 8.13 -9.12
N ASP A 246 39.84 7.41 -8.96
CA ASP A 246 38.91 7.01 -10.05
C ASP A 246 37.47 7.11 -9.55
N HIS A 247 36.60 7.79 -10.30
CA HIS A 247 35.19 7.92 -9.96
C HIS A 247 34.97 8.34 -8.49
N VAL A 248 35.65 9.42 -8.07
CA VAL A 248 35.52 9.95 -6.71
C VAL A 248 34.07 10.38 -6.47
N GLU A 249 33.44 9.78 -5.46
CA GLU A 249 32.09 10.12 -5.00
C GLU A 249 32.22 10.98 -3.73
N PRO A 250 31.60 12.18 -3.67
CA PRO A 250 31.70 13.04 -2.50
C PRO A 250 30.93 12.47 -1.30
N ASP A 251 31.37 12.82 -0.09
CA ASP A 251 30.70 12.53 1.17
C ASP A 251 30.49 11.03 1.43
N VAL A 252 29.27 10.51 1.24
CA VAL A 252 28.91 9.14 1.62
C VAL A 252 28.14 8.45 0.50
N THR A 253 28.65 7.28 0.09
CA THR A 253 27.95 6.41 -0.85
C THR A 253 27.21 5.30 -0.13
N VAL A 254 25.92 5.21 -0.38
CA VAL A 254 25.04 4.17 0.16
C VAL A 254 24.43 3.33 -0.97
N GLN A 255 24.16 2.06 -0.70
CA GLN A 255 23.40 1.19 -1.60
C GLN A 255 22.11 0.75 -0.90
N GLY A 256 21.01 0.74 -1.64
CA GLY A 256 19.72 0.24 -1.15
C GLY A 256 19.84 -1.21 -0.67
N ARG A 257 19.15 -1.53 0.43
CA ARG A 257 19.14 -2.86 1.06
C ARG A 257 17.86 -3.62 0.76
#